data_AF-A0A1C3XCG4-F1
#
_entry.id   AF-A0A1C3XCG4-F1
#
_cell.length_a   1.000
_cell.length_b   1.000
_cell.length_c   1.000
_cell.angle_alpha   90.00
_cell.angle_beta   90.00
_cell.angle_gamma   90.00
#
_symmetry.space_group_name_H-M   'P 1'
#
loop_
_entity.id
_entity.type
_entity.pdbx_description
1 polymer ?
#
loop_
_entity_poly.entity_id
_entity_poly.type
_entity_poly.pdbx_seq_one_letter_code
_entity_poly.pdbx_strand_id
1 'polypeptide(L)'
;MNDTLTLGDTVTINTVVWITSLKESEQGVTNRILEDLEPELRRFGIDFIEREPKTAAELLAFLDDLEVGARERGVRPIIHIDTHGNKNLGIHINASDEFVSWGALIERMRAINVATECNLCVVSMACFGFHLLTQMRMGQASPFYLLAGSDDLVYVHFIQSACLAFYRDAFEQNDIIGAYRTHLMHKLRIMHSESMIFNILVGYVRAECLGENRERRINQAIALVEAEAKRDGTTINVAVARKTAEELTTPTQRLVDEQVGKFLLGRKVSFTIEDVIRKAETIEDPYAATGRPRPKTELNTGSSEQ
;
A
#
# COMPACT_ATOMS: atom_id res chain seq x y z
N MET A 1 -14.64 11.88 20.26
CA MET A 1 -13.44 12.60 19.79
C MET A 1 -12.55 11.57 19.14
N ASN A 2 -12.40 11.62 17.81
CA ASN A 2 -11.53 10.69 17.10
C ASN A 2 -10.09 11.16 17.28
N ASP A 3 -9.31 10.46 18.10
CA ASP A 3 -7.86 10.57 18.10
C ASP A 3 -7.36 10.26 16.69
N THR A 4 -7.12 11.32 15.92
CA THR A 4 -6.63 11.22 14.55
C THR A 4 -5.11 11.29 14.67
N LEU A 5 -4.51 10.11 14.83
CA LEU A 5 -3.07 9.96 14.69
C LEU A 5 -2.68 10.50 13.30
N THR A 6 -1.86 11.55 13.26
CA THR A 6 -1.34 12.10 12.00
C THR A 6 -0.14 11.25 11.60
N LEU A 7 -0.21 10.62 10.43
CA LEU A 7 0.82 9.72 9.91
C LEU A 7 1.90 10.52 9.15
N GLY A 8 3.10 9.98 9.03
CA GLY A 8 4.28 10.72 8.55
C GLY A 8 4.30 10.90 7.02
N ASP A 9 3.71 11.98 6.52
CA ASP A 9 3.35 12.15 5.10
C ASP A 9 4.50 12.54 4.12
N THR A 10 5.78 12.43 4.50
CA THR A 10 6.85 13.04 3.72
C THR A 10 7.25 12.20 2.49
N VAL A 11 6.59 12.39 1.35
CA VAL A 11 7.08 11.89 0.05
C VAL A 11 7.94 12.95 -0.62
N THR A 12 8.97 12.50 -1.33
CA THR A 12 9.79 13.37 -2.19
C THR A 12 9.43 13.08 -3.64
N ILE A 13 8.87 14.04 -4.36
CA ILE A 13 8.46 13.83 -5.76
C ILE A 13 9.29 14.75 -6.64
N ASN A 14 9.86 14.19 -7.71
CA ASN A 14 10.60 14.97 -8.71
C ASN A 14 10.12 14.69 -10.14
N THR A 15 9.17 13.79 -10.34
CA THR A 15 8.65 13.45 -11.66
C THR A 15 7.16 13.18 -11.61
N VAL A 16 6.41 13.68 -12.60
CA VAL A 16 5.06 13.21 -12.91
C VAL A 16 5.13 12.39 -14.18
N VAL A 17 4.69 11.15 -14.10
CA VAL A 17 4.56 10.24 -15.23
C VAL A 17 3.08 10.13 -15.58
N TRP A 18 2.69 10.52 -16.79
CA TRP A 18 1.33 10.41 -17.29
C TRP A 18 1.22 9.28 -18.29
N ILE A 19 0.48 8.22 -17.95
CA ILE A 19 0.24 7.06 -18.81
C ILE A 19 -1.19 7.17 -19.35
N THR A 20 -1.35 7.27 -20.66
CA THR A 20 -2.66 7.35 -21.30
C THR A 20 -2.86 6.31 -22.39
N SER A 21 -4.09 5.82 -22.54
CA SER A 21 -4.48 4.87 -23.60
C SER A 21 -5.97 5.01 -23.90
N LEU A 22 -6.38 6.23 -24.23
CA LEU A 22 -7.76 6.57 -24.57
C LEU A 22 -7.97 6.59 -26.09
N LYS A 23 -9.23 6.49 -26.53
CA LYS A 23 -9.59 6.71 -27.94
C LYS A 23 -9.34 8.15 -28.32
N GLU A 24 -9.03 8.41 -29.59
CA GLU A 24 -8.82 9.77 -30.11
C GLU A 24 -9.99 10.72 -29.76
N SER A 25 -11.23 10.23 -29.81
CA SER A 25 -12.43 10.98 -29.42
C SER A 25 -12.51 11.36 -27.94
N GLU A 26 -11.73 10.71 -27.08
CA GLU A 26 -11.71 10.87 -25.62
C GLU A 26 -10.48 11.65 -25.15
N GLN A 27 -9.41 11.74 -25.96
CA GLN A 27 -8.15 12.41 -25.62
C GLN A 27 -8.26 13.93 -25.48
N GLY A 28 -9.29 14.56 -26.04
CA GLY A 28 -9.41 16.02 -26.06
C GLY A 28 -9.44 16.68 -24.67
N VAL A 29 -9.85 15.96 -23.63
CA VAL A 29 -9.78 16.45 -22.24
C VAL A 29 -8.38 16.28 -21.66
N THR A 30 -7.77 15.11 -21.84
CA THR A 30 -6.40 14.83 -21.42
C THR A 30 -5.43 15.84 -22.02
N ASN A 31 -5.48 16.07 -23.34
CA ASN A 31 -4.57 16.98 -24.02
C ASN A 31 -4.62 18.40 -23.43
N ARG A 32 -5.83 18.91 -23.13
CA ARG A 32 -5.98 20.24 -22.50
C ARG A 32 -5.41 20.29 -21.09
N ILE A 33 -5.60 19.21 -20.30
CA ILE A 33 -5.00 19.12 -18.97
C ILE A 33 -3.48 19.15 -19.09
N LEU A 34 -2.91 18.41 -20.04
CA LEU A 34 -1.47 18.33 -20.22
C LEU A 34 -0.85 19.64 -20.73
N GLU A 35 -1.53 20.34 -21.65
CA GLU A 35 -1.14 21.68 -22.12
C GLU A 35 -0.98 22.68 -20.97
N ASP A 36 -1.85 22.62 -19.96
CA ASP A 36 -1.78 23.47 -18.77
C ASP A 36 -0.84 22.91 -17.68
N LEU A 37 -0.79 21.59 -17.51
CA LEU A 37 -0.06 20.93 -16.42
C LEU A 37 1.44 20.96 -16.64
N GLU A 38 1.93 20.65 -17.84
CA GLU A 38 3.37 20.55 -18.10
C GLU A 38 4.13 21.87 -17.80
N PRO A 39 3.65 23.06 -18.24
CA PRO A 39 4.28 24.32 -17.87
C PRO A 39 4.32 24.57 -16.35
N GLU A 40 3.26 24.18 -15.62
CA GLU A 40 3.20 24.32 -14.16
C GLU A 40 4.21 23.41 -13.47
N LEU A 41 4.29 22.14 -13.88
CA LEU A 41 5.28 21.19 -13.35
C LEU A 41 6.71 21.71 -13.53
N ARG A 42 7.02 22.24 -14.72
CA ARG A 42 8.32 22.87 -14.99
C ARG A 42 8.59 24.06 -14.06
N ARG A 43 7.57 24.86 -13.72
CA ARG A 43 7.69 25.97 -12.75
C ARG A 43 8.09 25.47 -11.36
N PHE A 44 7.62 24.29 -10.96
CA PHE A 44 7.98 23.63 -9.70
C PHE A 44 9.27 22.81 -9.77
N GLY A 45 9.94 22.76 -10.94
CA GLY A 45 11.13 21.93 -11.14
C GLY A 45 10.83 20.43 -11.13
N ILE A 46 9.60 20.06 -11.49
CA ILE A 46 9.14 18.67 -11.58
C ILE A 46 9.25 18.23 -13.04
N ASP A 47 9.96 17.12 -13.28
CA ASP A 47 10.05 16.52 -14.60
C ASP A 47 8.69 15.93 -15.02
N PHE A 48 8.40 15.99 -16.32
CA PHE A 48 7.17 15.45 -16.88
C PHE A 48 7.50 14.40 -17.94
N ILE A 49 6.86 13.23 -17.85
CA ILE A 49 6.98 12.14 -18.81
C ILE A 49 5.58 11.71 -19.23
N GLU A 50 5.22 11.96 -20.48
CA GLU A 50 4.01 11.42 -21.09
C GLU A 50 4.32 10.09 -21.80
N ARG A 51 3.45 9.09 -21.62
CA ARG A 51 3.56 7.80 -22.28
C ARG A 51 2.20 7.30 -22.76
N GLU A 52 2.12 7.02 -24.06
CA GLU A 52 0.98 6.37 -24.67
C GLU A 52 1.38 4.98 -25.20
N PRO A 53 1.35 3.92 -24.36
CA PRO A 53 1.71 2.57 -24.80
C PRO A 53 0.73 2.07 -25.87
N LYS A 54 1.27 1.46 -26.93
CA LYS A 54 0.47 0.88 -28.02
C LYS A 54 0.16 -0.59 -27.82
N THR A 55 0.88 -1.26 -26.93
CA THR A 55 0.64 -2.65 -26.53
C THR A 55 0.79 -2.84 -25.02
N ALA A 56 0.26 -3.95 -24.50
CA ALA A 56 0.48 -4.38 -23.13
C ALA A 56 1.97 -4.56 -22.81
N ALA A 57 2.73 -5.11 -23.76
CA ALA A 57 4.17 -5.31 -23.61
C ALA A 57 4.94 -3.98 -23.51
N GLU A 58 4.55 -2.98 -24.30
CA GLU A 58 5.16 -1.64 -24.24
C GLU A 58 4.90 -0.94 -22.92
N LEU A 59 3.71 -1.11 -22.32
CA LEU A 59 3.44 -0.56 -21.01
C LEU A 59 4.32 -1.23 -19.94
N LEU A 60 4.39 -2.56 -19.94
CA LEU A 60 5.20 -3.28 -18.95
C LEU A 60 6.68 -2.94 -19.08
N ALA A 61 7.21 -2.88 -20.31
CA ALA A 61 8.59 -2.46 -20.56
C ALA A 61 8.85 -1.03 -20.07
N PHE A 62 7.91 -0.11 -20.28
CA PHE A 62 8.04 1.25 -19.77
C PHE A 62 8.07 1.33 -18.23
N LEU A 63 7.27 0.50 -17.54
CA LEU A 63 7.33 0.43 -16.08
C LEU A 63 8.67 -0.17 -15.59
N ASP A 64 9.21 -1.14 -16.31
CA ASP A 64 10.54 -1.70 -16.03
C ASP A 64 11.63 -0.62 -16.23
N ASP A 65 11.53 0.23 -17.27
CA ASP A 65 12.45 1.36 -17.49
C ASP A 65 12.36 2.44 -16.39
N LEU A 66 11.16 2.66 -15.84
CA LEU A 66 10.96 3.57 -14.70
C LEU A 66 11.59 3.03 -13.42
N GLU A 67 11.53 1.72 -13.18
CA GLU A 67 12.25 1.08 -12.07
C GLU A 67 13.75 1.34 -12.19
N VAL A 68 14.32 1.14 -13.38
CA VAL A 68 15.74 1.42 -13.65
C VAL A 68 16.04 2.90 -13.42
N GLY A 69 15.18 3.80 -13.88
CA GLY A 69 15.32 5.24 -13.62
C GLY A 69 15.26 5.61 -12.14
N ALA A 70 14.39 4.97 -11.36
CA ALA A 70 14.29 5.20 -9.93
C ALA A 70 15.58 4.78 -9.19
N ARG A 71 16.16 3.65 -9.61
CA ARG A 71 17.40 3.11 -9.03
C ARG A 71 18.64 3.89 -9.42
N GLU A 72 18.79 4.22 -10.70
CA GLU A 72 20.05 4.74 -11.26
C GLU A 72 20.10 6.27 -11.35
N ARG A 73 18.93 6.91 -11.52
CA ARG A 73 18.82 8.36 -11.75
C ARG A 73 18.07 9.09 -10.64
N GLY A 74 17.62 8.37 -9.61
CA GLY A 74 16.89 8.96 -8.49
C GLY A 74 15.49 9.45 -8.87
N VAL A 75 14.86 8.88 -9.90
CA VAL A 75 13.46 9.19 -10.24
C VAL A 75 12.58 8.81 -9.03
N ARG A 76 11.67 9.72 -8.65
CA ARG A 76 10.69 9.56 -7.57
C ARG A 76 9.32 10.02 -8.10
N PRO A 77 8.60 9.13 -8.79
CA PRO A 77 7.47 9.54 -9.59
C PRO A 77 6.15 9.55 -8.81
N ILE A 78 5.26 10.48 -9.17
CA ILE A 78 3.83 10.20 -9.18
C ILE A 78 3.51 9.56 -10.54
N ILE A 79 2.91 8.37 -10.55
CA ILE A 79 2.37 7.76 -11.76
C ILE A 79 0.87 8.07 -11.86
N HIS A 80 0.47 8.78 -12.90
CA HIS A 80 -0.91 9.04 -13.27
C HIS A 80 -1.36 8.03 -14.33
N ILE A 81 -2.46 7.31 -14.07
CA ILE A 81 -3.06 6.36 -15.02
C ILE A 81 -4.36 6.93 -15.55
N ASP A 82 -4.35 7.31 -16.82
CA ASP A 82 -5.45 7.87 -17.57
C ASP A 82 -5.87 6.92 -18.70
N THR A 83 -6.52 5.82 -18.32
CA THR A 83 -6.94 4.76 -19.25
C THR A 83 -8.32 4.25 -18.87
N HIS A 84 -8.96 3.49 -19.76
CA HIS A 84 -10.08 2.64 -19.34
C HIS A 84 -9.58 1.51 -18.43
N GLY A 85 -10.47 1.06 -17.56
CA GLY A 85 -10.21 -0.02 -16.61
C GLY A 85 -11.34 -1.03 -16.59
N ASN A 86 -10.98 -2.30 -16.43
CA ASN A 86 -11.91 -3.40 -16.26
C ASN A 86 -11.61 -4.10 -14.93
N LYS A 87 -12.66 -4.33 -14.14
CA LYS A 87 -12.57 -4.96 -12.81
C LYS A 87 -11.78 -6.28 -12.81
N ASN A 88 -11.98 -7.12 -13.82
CA ASN A 88 -11.41 -8.47 -13.86
C ASN A 88 -10.16 -8.56 -14.74
N LEU A 89 -10.08 -7.75 -15.80
CA LEU A 89 -9.02 -7.86 -16.81
C LEU A 89 -7.85 -6.89 -16.57
N GLY A 90 -8.07 -5.80 -15.81
CA GLY A 90 -7.05 -4.78 -15.59
C GLY A 90 -7.25 -3.52 -16.42
N ILE A 91 -6.18 -2.82 -16.75
CA ILE A 91 -6.24 -1.63 -17.58
C ILE A 91 -6.27 -2.01 -19.06
N HIS A 92 -7.01 -1.24 -19.85
CA HIS A 92 -7.16 -1.46 -21.29
C HIS A 92 -6.15 -0.63 -22.08
N ILE A 93 -5.49 -1.26 -23.05
CA ILE A 93 -4.61 -0.60 -24.01
C ILE A 93 -5.38 -0.43 -25.31
N ASN A 94 -5.90 0.77 -25.56
CA ASN A 94 -6.86 1.02 -26.63
C ASN A 94 -6.30 0.73 -28.03
N ALA A 95 -5.00 0.94 -28.26
CA ALA A 95 -4.38 0.76 -29.58
C ALA A 95 -4.31 -0.70 -30.04
N SER A 96 -4.10 -1.66 -29.11
CA SER A 96 -4.01 -3.10 -29.41
C SER A 96 -5.23 -3.91 -28.98
N ASP A 97 -6.19 -3.28 -28.29
CA ASP A 97 -7.32 -3.94 -27.62
C ASP A 97 -6.90 -5.00 -26.58
N GLU A 98 -5.70 -4.85 -26.01
CA GLU A 98 -5.17 -5.73 -24.98
C GLU A 98 -5.48 -5.22 -23.57
N PHE A 99 -5.38 -6.12 -22.58
CA PHE A 99 -5.49 -5.78 -21.17
C PHE A 99 -4.21 -6.11 -20.41
N VAL A 100 -3.78 -5.21 -19.54
CA VAL A 100 -2.73 -5.48 -18.56
C VAL A 100 -3.37 -5.74 -17.21
N SER A 101 -3.25 -6.97 -16.73
CA SER A 101 -3.86 -7.40 -15.47
C SER A 101 -3.42 -6.56 -14.26
N TRP A 102 -4.32 -6.39 -13.29
CA TRP A 102 -4.00 -5.73 -12.02
C TRP A 102 -2.82 -6.39 -11.30
N GLY A 103 -2.70 -7.73 -11.38
CA GLY A 103 -1.58 -8.46 -10.81
C GLY A 103 -0.24 -8.06 -11.44
N ALA A 104 -0.17 -8.01 -12.77
CA ALA A 104 1.04 -7.59 -13.48
C ALA A 104 1.44 -6.14 -13.11
N LEU A 105 0.47 -5.23 -13.06
CA LEU A 105 0.69 -3.85 -12.62
C LEU A 105 1.23 -3.76 -11.20
N ILE A 106 0.63 -4.49 -10.25
CA ILE A 106 1.06 -4.50 -8.85
C ILE A 106 2.50 -4.96 -8.70
N GLU A 107 2.91 -6.00 -9.44
CA GLU A 107 4.28 -6.48 -9.39
C GLU A 107 5.27 -5.41 -9.89
N ARG A 108 4.96 -4.70 -10.98
CA ARG A 108 5.80 -3.62 -11.52
C ARG A 108 5.82 -2.40 -10.61
N MET A 109 4.66 -1.97 -10.12
CA MET A 109 4.55 -0.88 -9.16
C MET A 109 5.36 -1.18 -7.90
N ARG A 110 5.34 -2.42 -7.39
CA ARG A 110 6.17 -2.81 -6.26
C ARG A 110 7.65 -2.72 -6.57
N ALA A 111 8.09 -3.19 -7.72
CA ALA A 111 9.49 -3.08 -8.11
C ALA A 111 9.93 -1.60 -8.15
N ILE A 112 9.12 -0.71 -8.73
CA ILE A 112 9.33 0.74 -8.71
C ILE A 112 9.31 1.29 -7.28
N ASN A 113 8.35 0.89 -6.44
CA ASN A 113 8.26 1.37 -5.06
C ASN A 113 9.47 0.94 -4.20
N VAL A 114 10.03 -0.24 -4.48
CA VAL A 114 11.29 -0.69 -3.88
C VAL A 114 12.45 0.17 -4.37
N ALA A 115 12.55 0.40 -5.68
CA ALA A 115 13.60 1.26 -6.26
C ALA A 115 13.50 2.74 -5.82
N THR A 116 12.32 3.19 -5.42
CA THR A 116 12.07 4.54 -4.87
C THR A 116 12.12 4.61 -3.34
N GLU A 117 12.48 3.52 -2.66
CA GLU A 117 12.58 3.44 -1.19
C GLU A 117 11.25 3.76 -0.47
N CYS A 118 10.17 3.15 -0.96
CA CYS A 118 8.80 3.35 -0.46
C CYS A 118 8.29 4.79 -0.63
N ASN A 119 8.41 5.32 -1.84
CA ASN A 119 8.02 6.69 -2.17
C ASN A 119 7.09 6.79 -3.39
N LEU A 120 6.76 5.67 -4.05
CA LEU A 120 5.89 5.71 -5.23
C LEU A 120 4.48 6.18 -4.86
N CYS A 121 4.00 7.21 -5.55
CA CYS A 121 2.62 7.66 -5.49
C CYS A 121 1.91 7.29 -6.80
N VAL A 122 0.66 6.85 -6.71
CA VAL A 122 -0.16 6.50 -7.87
C VAL A 122 -1.49 7.25 -7.81
N VAL A 123 -1.86 7.90 -8.91
CA VAL A 123 -3.19 8.47 -9.13
C VAL A 123 -3.82 7.74 -10.31
N SER A 124 -4.80 6.91 -10.05
CA SER A 124 -5.48 6.11 -11.06
C SER A 124 -6.86 6.67 -11.36
N MET A 125 -7.00 7.30 -12.52
CA MET A 125 -8.30 7.69 -13.08
C MET A 125 -8.97 6.53 -13.83
N ALA A 126 -8.27 5.40 -14.01
CA ALA A 126 -8.88 4.18 -14.51
C ALA A 126 -9.97 3.65 -13.56
N CYS A 127 -11.10 3.27 -14.16
CA CYS A 127 -12.20 2.60 -13.47
C CYS A 127 -11.68 1.37 -12.71
N PHE A 128 -12.18 1.18 -11.48
CA PHE A 128 -11.76 0.09 -10.60
C PHE A 128 -10.27 0.10 -10.22
N GLY A 129 -9.54 1.22 -10.35
CA GLY A 129 -8.13 1.31 -9.95
C GLY A 129 -7.84 0.86 -8.51
N PHE A 130 -8.82 0.94 -7.60
CA PHE A 130 -8.67 0.43 -6.23
C PHE A 130 -8.66 -1.11 -6.13
N HIS A 131 -9.03 -1.84 -7.20
CA HIS A 131 -8.86 -3.31 -7.26
C HIS A 131 -7.41 -3.76 -7.15
N LEU A 132 -6.45 -2.88 -7.44
CA LEU A 132 -5.02 -3.05 -7.15
C LEU A 132 -4.80 -3.59 -5.72
N LEU A 133 -5.57 -3.13 -4.74
CA LEU A 133 -5.43 -3.56 -3.35
C LEU A 133 -5.78 -5.04 -3.10
N THR A 134 -6.62 -5.64 -3.94
CA THR A 134 -7.02 -7.05 -3.77
C THR A 134 -5.87 -8.03 -4.00
N GLN A 135 -4.81 -7.58 -4.67
CA GLN A 135 -3.63 -8.39 -5.01
C GLN A 135 -2.48 -8.18 -4.02
N MET A 136 -2.62 -7.27 -3.05
CA MET A 136 -1.57 -6.98 -2.07
C MET A 136 -1.38 -8.13 -1.09
N ARG A 137 -0.11 -8.39 -0.76
CA ARG A 137 0.29 -9.41 0.22
C ARG A 137 1.13 -8.76 1.31
N MET A 138 0.77 -9.00 2.57
CA MET A 138 1.44 -8.41 3.73
C MET A 138 2.86 -8.91 3.97
N GLY A 139 3.22 -10.08 3.42
CA GLY A 139 4.58 -10.61 3.47
C GLY A 139 5.55 -9.96 2.48
N GLN A 140 5.10 -8.97 1.70
CA GLN A 140 5.89 -8.31 0.67
C GLN A 140 5.91 -6.79 0.88
N ALA A 141 6.85 -6.11 0.24
CA ALA A 141 6.85 -4.66 0.16
C ALA A 141 5.54 -4.14 -0.44
N SER A 142 5.07 -2.99 0.04
CA SER A 142 3.90 -2.33 -0.52
C SER A 142 4.16 -1.95 -1.99
N PRO A 143 3.18 -2.10 -2.90
CA PRO A 143 3.32 -1.71 -4.30
C PRO A 143 3.41 -0.20 -4.51
N PHE A 144 3.00 0.62 -3.55
CA PHE A 144 3.06 2.07 -3.60
C PHE A 144 2.96 2.62 -2.18
N TYR A 145 3.51 3.79 -1.92
CA TYR A 145 3.30 4.48 -0.64
C TYR A 145 1.89 5.08 -0.56
N LEU A 146 1.39 5.61 -1.67
CA LEU A 146 0.05 6.20 -1.79
C LEU A 146 -0.61 5.76 -3.09
N LEU A 147 -1.89 5.37 -3.02
CA LEU A 147 -2.76 5.20 -4.17
C LEU A 147 -4.02 6.03 -3.99
N ALA A 148 -4.30 6.93 -4.92
CA ALA A 148 -5.61 7.49 -5.14
C ALA A 148 -6.26 6.77 -6.33
N GLY A 149 -7.39 6.11 -6.15
CA GLY A 149 -8.04 5.35 -7.22
C GLY A 149 -9.54 5.17 -7.01
N SER A 150 -10.25 4.84 -8.07
CA SER A 150 -11.71 4.65 -8.01
C SER A 150 -12.09 3.19 -7.70
N ASP A 151 -13.18 3.01 -6.94
CA ASP A 151 -13.88 1.73 -6.79
C ASP A 151 -14.88 1.44 -7.94
N ASP A 152 -15.21 2.47 -8.73
CA ASP A 152 -16.29 2.47 -9.71
C ASP A 152 -15.89 3.25 -10.98
N LEU A 153 -16.84 3.48 -11.88
CA LEU A 153 -16.67 4.28 -13.08
C LEU A 153 -16.26 5.73 -12.76
N VAL A 154 -15.27 6.25 -13.48
CA VAL A 154 -14.82 7.63 -13.40
C VAL A 154 -15.33 8.39 -14.63
N TYR A 155 -15.91 9.57 -14.41
CA TYR A 155 -16.47 10.38 -15.50
C TYR A 155 -15.54 11.52 -15.91
N VAL A 156 -15.49 11.79 -17.21
CA VAL A 156 -14.59 12.78 -17.84
C VAL A 156 -14.68 14.19 -17.23
N HIS A 157 -15.87 14.64 -16.83
CA HIS A 157 -16.07 15.97 -16.24
C HIS A 157 -15.34 16.15 -14.90
N PHE A 158 -15.19 15.08 -14.12
CA PHE A 158 -14.44 15.11 -12.86
C PHE A 158 -12.93 15.21 -13.11
N ILE A 159 -12.42 14.49 -14.12
CA ILE A 159 -11.02 14.50 -14.51
C ILE A 159 -10.57 15.93 -14.86
N GLN A 160 -11.37 16.63 -15.68
CA GLN A 160 -11.02 17.96 -16.17
C GLN A 160 -10.88 19.02 -15.08
N SER A 161 -11.79 19.06 -14.10
CA SER A 161 -11.76 20.09 -13.05
C SER A 161 -10.84 19.75 -11.88
N ALA A 162 -10.69 18.46 -11.55
CA ALA A 162 -10.00 18.04 -10.34
C ALA A 162 -8.50 17.79 -10.54
N CYS A 163 -8.06 17.28 -11.70
CA CYS A 163 -6.67 16.87 -11.90
C CYS A 163 -5.67 18.03 -11.86
N LEU A 164 -5.95 19.12 -12.61
CA LEU A 164 -5.06 20.26 -12.65
C LEU A 164 -4.99 20.98 -11.30
N ALA A 165 -6.14 21.14 -10.63
CA ALA A 165 -6.21 21.74 -9.30
C ALA A 165 -5.46 20.89 -8.26
N PHE A 166 -5.59 19.56 -8.34
CA PHE A 166 -4.84 18.63 -7.50
C PHE A 166 -3.32 18.82 -7.64
N TYR A 167 -2.77 18.79 -8.86
CA TYR A 167 -1.32 18.89 -9.03
C TYR A 167 -0.78 20.27 -8.62
N ARG A 168 -1.50 21.35 -8.95
CA ARG A 168 -1.13 22.70 -8.50
C ARG A 168 -1.03 22.77 -6.99
N ASP A 169 -2.09 22.36 -6.28
CA ASP A 169 -2.14 22.43 -4.82
C ASP A 169 -1.11 21.48 -4.17
N ALA A 170 -0.93 20.28 -4.73
CA ALA A 170 0.03 19.29 -4.24
C ALA A 170 1.47 19.83 -4.25
N PHE A 171 1.88 20.52 -5.32
CA PHE A 171 3.24 21.04 -5.44
C PHE A 171 3.41 22.44 -4.82
N GLU A 172 2.39 23.30 -4.83
CA GLU A 172 2.45 24.60 -4.16
C GLU A 172 2.54 24.46 -2.63
N GLN A 173 1.78 23.53 -2.05
CA GLN A 173 1.75 23.31 -0.61
C GLN A 173 2.76 22.24 -0.16
N ASN A 174 3.37 21.51 -1.09
CA ASN A 174 4.16 20.31 -0.82
C ASN A 174 3.38 19.31 0.06
N ASP A 175 2.08 19.16 -0.21
CA ASP A 175 1.14 18.32 0.55
C ASP A 175 0.21 17.55 -0.40
N ILE A 176 0.66 16.38 -0.84
CA ILE A 176 -0.10 15.53 -1.75
C ILE A 176 -1.39 15.00 -1.11
N ILE A 177 -1.39 14.74 0.20
CA ILE A 177 -2.56 14.18 0.89
C ILE A 177 -3.60 15.28 1.11
N GLY A 178 -3.18 16.48 1.49
CA GLY A 178 -4.01 17.68 1.54
C GLY A 178 -4.65 17.97 0.19
N ALA A 179 -3.85 18.00 -0.89
CA ALA A 179 -4.37 18.20 -2.24
C ALA A 179 -5.35 17.10 -2.66
N TYR A 180 -5.06 15.83 -2.37
CA TYR A 180 -6.01 14.72 -2.60
C TYR A 180 -7.32 14.97 -1.85
N ARG A 181 -7.23 15.39 -0.58
CA ARG A 181 -8.41 15.65 0.24
C ARG A 181 -9.24 16.76 -0.39
N THR A 182 -8.63 17.87 -0.79
CA THR A 182 -9.34 19.00 -1.37
C THR A 182 -10.00 18.65 -2.72
N HIS A 183 -9.26 17.98 -3.61
CA HIS A 183 -9.65 17.90 -5.02
C HIS A 183 -10.16 16.54 -5.46
N LEU A 184 -9.68 15.43 -4.87
CA LEU A 184 -9.93 14.08 -5.38
C LEU A 184 -10.84 13.21 -4.50
N MET A 185 -10.96 13.51 -3.19
CA MET A 185 -11.63 12.64 -2.22
C MET A 185 -13.10 12.32 -2.52
N HIS A 186 -13.76 13.14 -3.34
CA HIS A 186 -15.18 13.01 -3.64
C HIS A 186 -15.49 11.92 -4.67
N LYS A 187 -14.47 11.42 -5.38
CA LYS A 187 -14.60 10.31 -6.34
C LYS A 187 -13.55 9.24 -6.17
N LEU A 188 -12.33 9.61 -5.80
CA LEU A 188 -11.28 8.65 -5.56
C LEU A 188 -11.25 8.27 -4.08
N ARG A 189 -10.82 7.04 -3.82
CA ARG A 189 -10.40 6.59 -2.50
C ARG A 189 -8.90 6.65 -2.41
N ILE A 190 -8.41 6.91 -1.20
CA ILE A 190 -6.99 6.86 -0.89
C ILE A 190 -6.66 5.62 -0.08
N MET A 191 -5.60 4.97 -0.49
CA MET A 191 -4.83 4.05 0.34
C MET A 191 -3.49 4.73 0.64
N HIS A 192 -3.16 4.76 1.92
CA HIS A 192 -1.86 5.19 2.42
C HIS A 192 -1.21 4.02 3.14
N SER A 193 0.00 3.63 2.70
CA SER A 193 0.64 2.39 3.16
C SER A 193 0.96 2.39 4.65
N GLU A 194 1.31 3.54 5.23
CA GLU A 194 1.51 3.67 6.67
C GLU A 194 0.20 3.45 7.46
N SER A 195 -0.90 4.04 6.99
CA SER A 195 -2.23 3.81 7.58
C SER A 195 -2.66 2.35 7.44
N MET A 196 -2.35 1.74 6.31
CA MET A 196 -2.69 0.35 6.04
C MET A 196 -1.97 -0.59 6.99
N ILE A 197 -0.65 -0.48 7.14
CA ILE A 197 0.10 -1.34 8.06
C ILE A 197 -0.32 -1.12 9.51
N PHE A 198 -0.57 0.12 9.92
CA PHE A 198 -1.10 0.43 11.25
C PHE A 198 -2.42 -0.32 11.51
N ASN A 199 -3.41 -0.19 10.62
CA ASN A 199 -4.70 -0.83 10.78
C ASN A 199 -4.61 -2.37 10.78
N ILE A 200 -3.67 -2.94 10.02
CA ILE A 200 -3.46 -4.39 9.99
C ILE A 200 -2.83 -4.88 11.29
N LEU A 201 -1.84 -4.16 11.83
CA LEU A 201 -1.25 -4.46 13.12
C LEU A 201 -2.28 -4.33 14.25
N VAL A 202 -3.12 -3.29 14.22
CA VAL A 202 -4.23 -3.10 15.16
C VAL A 202 -5.19 -4.28 15.10
N GLY A 203 -5.61 -4.69 13.91
CA GLY A 203 -6.50 -5.84 13.71
C GLY A 203 -5.88 -7.15 14.22
N TYR A 204 -4.58 -7.36 13.96
CA TYR A 204 -3.85 -8.53 14.46
C TYR A 204 -3.74 -8.53 16.00
N VAL A 205 -3.31 -7.41 16.60
CA VAL A 205 -3.18 -7.30 18.07
C VAL A 205 -4.54 -7.53 18.74
N ARG A 206 -5.61 -6.94 18.20
CA ARG A 206 -6.96 -7.19 18.71
C ARG A 206 -7.35 -8.67 18.63
N ALA A 207 -7.13 -9.27 17.48
CA ALA A 207 -7.61 -10.63 17.20
C ALA A 207 -6.81 -11.70 17.96
N GLU A 208 -5.49 -11.53 18.10
CA GLU A 208 -4.59 -12.61 18.52
C GLU A 208 -3.77 -12.27 19.76
N CYS A 209 -3.73 -11.02 20.22
CA CYS A 209 -2.87 -10.61 21.34
C CYS A 209 -3.64 -10.11 22.56
N LEU A 210 -4.98 -10.03 22.51
CA LEU A 210 -5.82 -9.55 23.60
C LEU A 210 -6.90 -10.58 24.00
N GLY A 211 -7.35 -10.49 25.26
CA GLY A 211 -8.47 -11.27 25.79
C GLY A 211 -8.30 -12.79 25.72
N GLU A 212 -9.40 -13.50 25.49
CA GLU A 212 -9.44 -14.97 25.45
C GLU A 212 -8.54 -15.56 24.35
N ASN A 213 -8.35 -14.84 23.24
CA ASN A 213 -7.49 -15.30 22.15
C ASN A 213 -6.00 -15.31 22.54
N ARG A 214 -5.57 -14.35 23.37
CA ARG A 214 -4.22 -14.36 23.95
C ARG A 214 -4.02 -15.59 24.83
N GLU A 215 -4.96 -15.85 25.74
CA GLU A 215 -4.90 -17.03 26.63
C GLU A 215 -4.90 -18.34 25.84
N ARG A 216 -5.70 -18.42 24.78
CA ARG A 216 -5.70 -19.56 23.86
C ARG A 216 -4.31 -19.79 23.24
N ARG A 217 -3.64 -18.73 22.76
CA ARG A 217 -2.29 -18.84 22.17
C ARG A 217 -1.23 -19.23 23.20
N ILE A 218 -1.31 -18.70 24.42
CA ILE A 218 -0.43 -19.09 25.53
C ILE A 218 -0.58 -20.59 25.81
N ASN A 219 -1.81 -21.06 25.95
CA ASN A 219 -2.10 -22.47 26.22
C ASN A 219 -1.63 -23.37 25.06
N GLN A 220 -1.76 -22.93 23.81
CA GLN A 220 -1.24 -23.65 22.64
C GLN A 220 0.30 -23.74 22.64
N ALA A 221 0.99 -22.64 22.96
CA ALA A 221 2.46 -22.64 23.04
C ALA A 221 2.96 -23.57 24.16
N ILE A 222 2.30 -23.56 25.32
CA ILE A 222 2.61 -24.49 26.42
C ILE A 222 2.41 -25.94 25.97
N ALA A 223 1.28 -26.25 25.33
CA ALA A 223 0.97 -27.60 24.86
C ALA A 223 1.98 -28.12 23.82
N LEU A 224 2.53 -27.24 22.96
CA LEU A 224 3.60 -27.60 22.02
C LEU A 224 4.89 -27.99 22.75
N VAL A 225 5.31 -27.19 23.73
CA VAL A 225 6.50 -27.46 24.55
C VAL A 225 6.32 -28.74 25.38
N GLU A 226 5.13 -28.98 25.93
CA GLU A 226 4.80 -30.24 26.64
C GLU A 226 4.87 -31.46 25.71
N ALA A 227 4.36 -31.34 24.49
CA ALA A 227 4.40 -32.42 23.51
C ALA A 227 5.83 -32.76 23.09
N GLU A 228 6.69 -31.75 22.88
CA GLU A 228 8.09 -31.92 22.54
C GLU A 228 8.89 -32.57 23.69
N ALA A 229 8.74 -32.05 24.90
CA ALA A 229 9.39 -32.62 26.08
C ALA A 229 9.01 -34.09 26.31
N LYS A 230 7.74 -34.44 26.10
CA LYS A 230 7.28 -35.84 26.19
C LYS A 230 7.93 -36.74 25.15
N ARG A 231 8.21 -36.24 23.94
CA ARG A 231 8.92 -37.00 22.89
C ARG A 231 10.38 -37.23 23.29
N ASP A 232 11.00 -36.26 23.95
CA ASP A 232 12.39 -36.32 24.38
C ASP A 232 12.57 -37.01 25.74
N GLY A 233 11.48 -37.45 26.39
CA GLY A 233 11.52 -38.08 27.71
C GLY A 233 11.92 -37.12 28.83
N THR A 234 11.77 -35.81 28.62
CA THR A 234 12.10 -34.77 29.59
C THR A 234 10.85 -34.22 30.28
N THR A 235 11.04 -33.65 31.48
CA THR A 235 9.98 -32.96 32.23
C THR A 235 10.18 -31.46 32.16
N ILE A 236 9.12 -30.70 31.86
CA ILE A 236 9.18 -29.24 31.85
C ILE A 236 8.62 -28.64 33.13
N ASN A 237 9.10 -27.44 33.46
CA ASN A 237 8.45 -26.61 34.46
C ASN A 237 7.35 -25.77 33.76
N VAL A 238 6.09 -26.13 34.00
CA VAL A 238 4.93 -25.47 33.38
C VAL A 238 4.86 -23.98 33.70
N ALA A 239 5.30 -23.55 34.89
CA ALA A 239 5.34 -22.13 35.24
C ALA A 239 6.36 -21.36 34.41
N VAL A 240 7.52 -21.96 34.15
CA VAL A 240 8.53 -21.39 33.23
C VAL A 240 8.01 -21.37 31.80
N ALA A 241 7.42 -22.47 31.33
CA ALA A 241 6.85 -22.56 29.99
C ALA A 241 5.73 -21.53 29.77
N ARG A 242 4.86 -21.31 30.76
CA ARG A 242 3.83 -20.26 30.73
C ARG A 242 4.45 -18.87 30.63
N LYS A 243 5.42 -18.57 31.49
CA LYS A 243 6.10 -17.26 31.46
C LYS A 243 6.74 -17.00 30.09
N THR A 244 7.43 -17.98 29.52
CA THR A 244 8.01 -17.88 28.18
C THR A 244 6.93 -17.72 27.10
N ALA A 245 5.81 -18.44 27.19
CA ALA A 245 4.69 -18.29 26.26
C ALA A 245 4.05 -16.90 26.34
N GLU A 246 3.91 -16.34 27.55
CA GLU A 246 3.43 -14.97 27.76
C GLU A 246 4.38 -13.95 27.12
N GLU A 247 5.70 -14.09 27.31
CA GLU A 247 6.71 -13.23 26.69
C GLU A 247 6.67 -13.31 25.15
N LEU A 248 6.52 -14.51 24.57
CA LEU A 248 6.47 -14.72 23.11
C LEU A 248 5.17 -14.23 22.46
N THR A 249 4.06 -14.26 23.19
CA THR A 249 2.74 -13.86 22.68
C THR A 249 2.43 -12.39 22.89
N THR A 250 3.17 -11.72 23.78
CA THR A 250 3.00 -10.29 24.06
C THR A 250 3.58 -9.49 22.88
N PRO A 251 2.77 -8.61 22.24
CA PRO A 251 3.25 -7.82 21.12
C PRO A 251 4.21 -6.74 21.63
N THR A 252 5.34 -6.59 20.95
CA THR A 252 6.42 -5.65 21.30
C THR A 252 6.72 -4.74 20.12
N GLN A 253 7.55 -3.70 20.33
CA GLN A 253 7.97 -2.80 19.26
C GLN A 253 8.64 -3.56 18.10
N ARG A 254 9.31 -4.69 18.39
CA ARG A 254 9.86 -5.59 17.37
C ARG A 254 8.82 -6.03 16.33
N LEU A 255 7.56 -6.27 16.72
CA LEU A 255 6.49 -6.60 15.78
C LEU A 255 6.26 -5.47 14.78
N VAL A 256 6.22 -4.22 15.26
CA VAL A 256 6.06 -3.05 14.39
C VAL A 256 7.27 -2.94 13.47
N ASP A 257 8.48 -2.98 14.03
CA ASP A 257 9.73 -2.78 13.28
C ASP A 257 9.93 -3.85 12.20
N GLU A 258 9.65 -5.12 12.49
CA GLU A 258 9.74 -6.22 11.52
C GLU A 258 8.74 -6.06 10.37
N GLN A 259 7.49 -5.68 10.68
CA GLN A 259 6.44 -5.55 9.67
C GLN A 259 6.61 -4.27 8.84
N VAL A 260 7.00 -3.16 9.46
CA VAL A 260 7.38 -1.91 8.80
C VAL A 260 8.62 -2.12 7.92
N GLY A 261 9.62 -2.84 8.41
CA GLY A 261 10.82 -3.19 7.65
C GLY A 261 10.51 -3.95 6.37
N LYS A 262 9.56 -4.89 6.42
CA LYS A 262 9.12 -5.65 5.23
C LYS A 262 8.21 -4.85 4.31
N PHE A 263 7.18 -4.20 4.86
CA PHE A 263 6.10 -3.61 4.08
C PHE A 263 6.44 -2.18 3.59
N LEU A 264 7.11 -1.38 4.42
CA LEU A 264 7.48 0.01 4.14
C LEU A 264 9.00 0.19 3.93
N LEU A 265 9.76 -0.90 3.80
CA LEU A 265 11.20 -0.86 3.51
C LEU A 265 12.01 -0.07 4.56
N GLY A 266 11.58 -0.11 5.82
CA GLY A 266 12.28 0.55 6.92
C GLY A 266 12.02 2.06 7.02
N ARG A 267 11.07 2.60 6.25
CA ARG A 267 10.62 3.98 6.38
C ARG A 267 10.18 4.29 7.82
N LYS A 268 10.55 5.45 8.33
CA LYS A 268 10.13 5.91 9.66
C LYS A 268 8.60 6.11 9.66
N VAL A 269 7.94 5.54 10.67
CA VAL A 269 6.49 5.67 10.88
C VAL A 269 6.20 6.57 12.09
N SER A 270 4.99 7.11 12.19
CA SER A 270 4.59 8.01 13.28
C SER A 270 3.95 7.31 14.48
N PHE A 271 3.84 5.97 14.46
CA PHE A 271 3.22 5.19 15.52
C PHE A 271 4.18 4.20 16.17
N THR A 272 3.89 3.85 17.42
CA THR A 272 4.59 2.83 18.20
C THR A 272 3.70 1.61 18.45
N ILE A 273 4.26 0.56 19.05
CA ILE A 273 3.44 -0.57 19.51
C ILE A 273 2.39 -0.14 20.55
N GLU A 274 2.67 0.88 21.37
CA GLU A 274 1.72 1.37 22.37
C GLU A 274 0.49 1.98 21.70
N ASP A 275 0.67 2.72 20.60
CA ASP A 275 -0.44 3.29 19.84
C ASP A 275 -1.28 2.19 19.16
N VAL A 276 -0.63 1.14 18.67
CA VAL A 276 -1.31 -0.04 18.10
C VAL A 276 -2.14 -0.76 19.17
N ILE A 277 -1.57 -1.01 20.35
CA ILE A 277 -2.28 -1.68 21.47
C ILE A 277 -3.46 -0.81 21.92
N ARG A 278 -3.22 0.48 22.18
CA ARG A 278 -4.25 1.44 22.60
C ARG A 278 -5.41 1.44 21.62
N LYS A 279 -5.13 1.46 20.31
CA LYS A 279 -6.18 1.42 19.29
C LYS A 279 -6.89 0.05 19.24
N ALA A 280 -6.14 -1.04 19.35
CA ALA A 280 -6.69 -2.40 19.35
C ALA A 280 -7.69 -2.62 20.49
N GLU A 281 -7.46 -2.05 21.67
CA GLU A 281 -8.37 -2.13 22.82
C GLU A 281 -9.74 -1.48 22.55
N THR A 282 -9.80 -0.50 21.65
CA THR A 282 -11.02 0.27 21.34
C THR A 282 -11.93 -0.34 20.27
N ILE A 283 -11.46 -1.37 19.56
CA ILE A 283 -12.19 -1.95 18.42
C ILE A 283 -12.73 -3.34 18.77
N GLU A 284 -13.81 -3.75 18.12
CA GLU A 284 -14.25 -5.14 18.16
C GLU A 284 -13.28 -6.06 17.41
N ASP A 285 -13.29 -7.36 17.71
CA ASP A 285 -12.50 -8.33 16.95
C ASP A 285 -13.00 -8.38 15.49
N PRO A 286 -12.20 -7.91 14.51
CA PRO A 286 -12.66 -7.79 13.13
C PRO A 286 -12.88 -9.15 12.43
N TYR A 287 -12.48 -10.25 13.07
CA TYR A 287 -12.63 -11.61 12.55
C TYR A 287 -13.76 -12.41 13.22
N ALA A 288 -14.33 -11.92 14.32
CA ALA A 288 -15.34 -12.66 15.08
C ALA A 288 -16.68 -12.78 14.31
N ALA A 289 -17.10 -11.73 13.58
CA ALA A 289 -18.40 -11.68 12.91
C ALA A 289 -18.34 -11.87 11.38
N THR A 290 -17.15 -11.77 10.78
CA THR A 290 -17.02 -11.56 9.33
C THR A 290 -16.79 -12.84 8.52
N GLY A 291 -16.59 -13.99 9.17
CA GLY A 291 -16.21 -15.25 8.51
C GLY A 291 -14.84 -15.17 7.81
N ARG A 292 -14.10 -14.07 7.97
CA ARG A 292 -12.77 -13.90 7.39
C ARG A 292 -11.78 -14.82 8.10
N PRO A 293 -10.92 -15.54 7.35
CA PRO A 293 -9.86 -16.31 7.97
C PRO A 293 -8.97 -15.36 8.79
N ARG A 294 -8.74 -15.74 10.05
CA ARG A 294 -7.82 -15.02 10.94
C ARG A 294 -6.42 -14.99 10.31
N PRO A 295 -5.65 -13.90 10.49
CA PRO A 295 -4.30 -13.82 9.98
C PRO A 295 -3.49 -14.94 10.62
N LYS A 296 -2.97 -15.85 9.80
CA LYS A 296 -2.02 -16.85 10.27
C LYS A 296 -0.75 -16.08 10.62
N THR A 297 -0.41 -16.01 11.89
CA THR A 297 0.96 -15.67 12.26
C THR A 297 1.81 -16.84 11.76
N GLU A 298 2.53 -16.64 10.66
CA GLU A 298 3.81 -17.33 10.51
C GLU A 298 4.68 -16.80 11.65
N LEU A 299 4.50 -17.40 12.84
CA LEU A 299 5.51 -17.35 13.88
C LEU A 299 6.72 -18.00 13.23
N ASN A 300 7.57 -17.17 12.66
CA ASN A 300 8.93 -17.51 12.33
C ASN A 300 9.58 -17.85 13.68
N THR A 301 9.39 -19.09 14.14
CA THR A 301 10.28 -19.73 15.08
C THR A 301 11.62 -19.68 14.39
N GLY A 302 12.44 -18.70 14.76
CA GLY A 302 13.81 -18.62 14.31
C GLY A 302 14.55 -19.87 14.79
N SER A 303 14.44 -20.95 14.03
CA SER A 303 15.50 -21.92 13.91
C SER A 303 16.53 -21.25 13.03
N SER A 304 17.57 -20.72 13.69
CA SER A 304 18.88 -20.61 13.09
C SER A 304 19.22 -21.98 12.49
N GLU A 305 19.17 -22.09 11.18
CA GLU A 305 19.93 -23.13 10.50
C GLU A 305 21.39 -22.68 10.53
N GLN A 306 22.16 -23.51 11.26
CA GLN A 306 23.60 -23.60 11.25
C GLN A 306 24.11 -24.02 9.87
#